data_AF-A0A7J2IY78-F1
#
_entry.id   AF-A0A7J2IY78-F1
#
_cell.length_a   1.000
_cell.length_b   1.000
_cell.length_c   1.000
_cell.angle_alpha   90.00
_cell.angle_beta   90.00
_cell.angle_gamma   90.00
#
_symmetry.space_group_name_H-M   'P 1'
#
loop_
_entity.id
_entity.type
_entity.pdbx_description
1 polymer ?
#
loop_
_entity_poly.entity_id
_entity_poly.type
_entity_poly.pdbx_seq_one_letter_code
_entity_poly.pdbx_strand_id
1 'polypeptide(L)'
;MFQKMLFEFLIALLHVFVAFFLCFFFCKIWIKTARKNRLVGKDMNKYKKTSVAEAGGIAVILSIVFSTALYIFFKTFILKSLTNLVEILTFIVTILLACFIGFVDDILGWKKGLRQWQKPLLTIPIAIPLMVINAGHS
;
A
#
# COMPACT_ATOMS: atom_id res chain seq x y z
N MET A 1 -3.64 8.94 31.33
CA MET A 1 -3.70 7.82 30.37
C MET A 1 -4.73 8.07 29.27
N PHE A 2 -6.01 8.27 29.62
CA PHE A 2 -7.11 8.50 28.67
C PHE A 2 -6.86 9.66 27.68
N GLN A 3 -6.40 10.82 28.16
CA GLN A 3 -6.15 11.98 27.30
C GLN A 3 -5.03 11.76 26.26
N LYS A 4 -3.99 10.99 26.60
CA LYS A 4 -2.94 10.61 25.64
C LYS A 4 -3.47 9.67 24.57
N MET A 5 -4.29 8.69 24.98
CA MET A 5 -4.93 7.74 24.07
C MET A 5 -5.88 8.44 23.10
N LEU A 6 -6.66 9.41 23.58
CA LEU A 6 -7.53 10.23 22.74
C LEU A 6 -6.73 11.03 21.71
N PHE A 7 -5.59 11.61 22.13
CA PHE A 7 -4.74 12.38 21.23
C PHE A 7 -4.06 11.50 20.16
N GLU A 8 -3.59 10.30 20.52
CA GLU A 8 -3.10 9.31 19.54
C GLU A 8 -4.17 8.94 18.51
N PHE A 9 -5.42 8.72 18.96
CA PHE A 9 -6.55 8.40 18.08
C PHE A 9 -6.88 9.55 17.11
N LEU A 10 -6.90 10.79 17.60
CA LEU A 10 -7.15 11.97 16.75
C LEU A 10 -6.04 12.15 15.70
N ILE A 11 -4.78 11.94 16.08
CA ILE A 11 -3.66 11.96 15.15
C ILE A 11 -3.81 10.85 14.11
N ALA A 12 -4.20 9.63 14.50
CA ALA A 12 -4.45 8.56 13.54
C ALA A 12 -5.55 8.92 12.53
N LEU A 13 -6.66 9.51 13.00
CA LEU A 13 -7.75 9.97 12.13
C LEU A 13 -7.29 11.04 11.13
N LEU A 14 -6.45 11.99 11.59
CA LEU A 14 -5.84 12.98 10.71
C LEU A 14 -5.01 12.31 9.60
N HIS A 15 -4.25 11.26 9.92
CA HIS A 15 -3.44 10.54 8.94
C HIS A 15 -4.29 9.73 7.95
N VAL A 16 -5.46 9.22 8.35
CA VAL A 16 -6.43 8.64 7.39
C VAL A 16 -6.88 9.69 6.38
N PHE A 17 -7.18 10.91 6.84
CA PHE A 17 -7.54 12.02 5.95
C PHE A 17 -6.37 12.37 5.01
N VAL A 18 -5.15 12.50 5.53
CA VAL A 18 -3.95 12.75 4.72
C VAL A 18 -3.74 11.66 3.66
N ALA A 19 -3.92 10.38 4.02
CA ALA A 19 -3.79 9.26 3.09
C ALA A 19 -4.79 9.35 1.93
N PHE A 20 -6.03 9.79 2.20
CA PHE A 20 -7.04 10.00 1.16
C PHE A 20 -6.59 11.04 0.12
N PHE A 21 -6.12 12.21 0.56
CA PHE A 21 -5.66 13.25 -0.37
C PHE A 21 -4.42 12.82 -1.14
N LEU A 22 -3.44 12.21 -0.47
CA LEU A 22 -2.27 11.64 -1.15
C LEU A 22 -2.68 10.65 -2.23
N CYS A 23 -3.62 9.75 -1.93
CA CYS A 23 -4.12 8.77 -2.89
C CYS A 23 -4.81 9.44 -4.08
N PHE A 24 -5.62 10.46 -3.83
CA PHE A 24 -6.26 11.23 -4.89
C PHE A 24 -5.24 11.88 -5.84
N PHE A 25 -4.19 12.51 -5.29
CA PHE A 25 -3.13 13.13 -6.10
C PHE A 25 -2.26 12.10 -6.82
N PHE A 26 -1.81 11.06 -6.12
CA PHE A 26 -0.99 9.99 -6.70
C PHE A 26 -1.74 9.21 -7.77
N CYS A 27 -3.05 8.99 -7.62
CA CYS A 27 -3.85 8.35 -8.65
C CYS A 27 -3.87 9.19 -9.95
N LYS A 28 -4.05 10.52 -9.85
CA LYS A 28 -3.97 11.41 -11.03
C LYS A 28 -2.61 11.36 -11.72
N ILE A 29 -1.53 11.33 -10.95
CA ILE A 29 -0.16 11.20 -11.48
C ILE A 29 0.01 9.84 -12.16
N TRP A 30 -0.40 8.77 -11.48
CA TRP A 30 -0.27 7.41 -11.97
C TRP A 30 -1.01 7.19 -13.29
N ILE A 31 -2.25 7.68 -13.42
CA ILE A 31 -3.03 7.56 -14.66
C ILE A 31 -2.27 8.15 -15.86
N LYS A 32 -1.60 9.29 -15.68
CA LYS A 32 -0.78 9.92 -16.74
C LYS A 32 0.46 9.07 -17.05
N THR A 33 1.17 8.63 -16.02
CA THR A 33 2.39 7.82 -16.15
C THR A 33 2.11 6.46 -16.80
N ALA A 34 1.06 5.77 -16.38
CA ALA A 34 0.65 4.48 -16.92
C ALA A 34 0.31 4.59 -18.42
N ARG A 35 -0.46 5.61 -18.82
CA ARG A 35 -0.76 5.89 -20.23
C ARG A 35 0.52 6.16 -21.03
N LYS A 36 1.47 6.96 -20.51
CA LYS A 36 2.75 7.26 -21.17
C LYS A 36 3.59 6.00 -21.41
N ASN A 37 3.61 5.08 -20.45
CA ASN A 37 4.37 3.82 -20.54
C ASN A 37 3.60 2.68 -21.22
N ARG A 38 2.44 2.99 -21.84
CA ARG A 38 1.52 2.03 -22.46
C ARG A 38 0.98 0.97 -21.50
N LEU A 39 1.10 1.17 -20.18
CA LEU A 39 0.51 0.32 -19.12
C LEU A 39 -1.01 0.57 -19.04
N VAL A 40 -1.71 0.17 -20.10
CA VAL A 40 -3.14 0.37 -20.26
C VAL A 40 -3.83 -0.92 -20.72
N GLY A 41 -5.00 -1.17 -20.14
CA GLY A 41 -5.87 -2.29 -20.45
C GLY A 41 -7.16 -1.85 -21.11
N LYS A 42 -7.76 -2.71 -21.92
CA LYS A 42 -9.11 -2.46 -22.46
C LYS A 42 -10.15 -2.77 -21.39
N ASP A 43 -11.05 -1.83 -21.14
CA ASP A 43 -12.20 -2.06 -20.28
C ASP A 43 -13.14 -3.10 -20.93
N MET A 44 -13.17 -4.32 -20.37
CA MET A 44 -13.94 -5.45 -20.91
C MET A 44 -15.44 -5.28 -20.74
N ASN A 45 -15.90 -4.43 -19.82
CA ASN A 45 -17.32 -4.24 -19.55
C ASN A 45 -17.94 -3.08 -20.34
N LYS A 46 -17.19 -2.38 -21.20
CA LYS A 46 -17.70 -1.30 -22.05
C LYS A 46 -17.72 -1.68 -23.53
N TYR A 47 -18.79 -1.35 -24.24
CA TYR A 47 -18.91 -1.55 -25.70
C TYR A 47 -17.74 -0.91 -26.48
N LYS A 48 -17.35 0.31 -26.10
CA LYS A 48 -16.24 1.04 -26.75
C LYS A 48 -14.85 0.48 -26.41
N LYS A 49 -14.74 -0.51 -25.52
CA LYS A 49 -13.48 -1.16 -25.08
C LYS A 49 -12.34 -0.17 -24.84
N THR A 50 -12.66 0.94 -24.18
CA THR A 50 -11.74 2.08 -23.99
C THR A 50 -10.53 1.68 -23.16
N SER A 51 -9.36 2.19 -23.52
CA SER A 51 -8.12 1.94 -22.77
C SER A 51 -8.06 2.75 -21.46
N VAL A 52 -7.88 2.05 -20.35
CA VAL A 52 -7.77 2.57 -18.99
C VAL A 52 -6.40 2.22 -18.39
N ALA A 53 -5.89 3.05 -17.48
CA ALA A 53 -4.62 2.78 -16.80
C ALA A 53 -4.76 1.54 -15.90
N GLU A 54 -3.77 0.65 -15.95
CA GLU A 54 -3.69 -0.53 -15.08
C GLU A 54 -2.74 -0.30 -13.89
N ALA A 55 -2.58 -1.30 -13.01
CA ALA A 55 -1.70 -1.27 -11.84
C ALA A 55 -1.92 -0.07 -10.89
N GLY A 56 -3.17 0.38 -10.74
CA GLY A 56 -3.53 1.54 -9.91
C GLY A 56 -3.26 1.36 -8.40
N GLY A 57 -3.06 0.12 -7.94
CA GLY A 57 -2.76 -0.19 -6.54
C GLY A 57 -1.50 0.50 -6.00
N ILE A 58 -0.53 0.80 -6.88
CA ILE A 58 0.70 1.49 -6.48
C ILE A 58 0.43 2.88 -5.89
N ALA A 59 -0.55 3.62 -6.42
CA ALA A 59 -0.91 4.93 -5.90
C ALA A 59 -1.52 4.84 -4.48
N VAL A 60 -2.33 3.81 -4.25
CA VAL A 60 -2.96 3.55 -2.95
C VAL A 60 -1.89 3.19 -1.92
N ILE A 61 -1.01 2.25 -2.25
CA ILE A 61 0.00 1.75 -1.30
C ILE A 61 1.02 2.83 -0.97
N LEU A 62 1.50 3.59 -1.96
CA LEU A 62 2.38 4.73 -1.70
C LEU A 62 1.73 5.74 -0.75
N SER A 63 0.43 5.98 -0.86
CA SER A 63 -0.29 6.91 0.01
C SER A 63 -0.41 6.41 1.44
N ILE A 64 -0.69 5.11 1.62
CA ILE A 64 -0.73 4.46 2.93
C ILE A 64 0.64 4.52 3.59
N VAL A 65 1.70 4.14 2.87
CA VAL A 65 3.07 4.14 3.41
C VAL A 65 3.51 5.53 3.80
N PHE A 66 3.28 6.53 2.94
CA PHE A 66 3.68 7.91 3.22
C PHE A 66 2.93 8.50 4.42
N SER A 67 1.61 8.26 4.49
CA SER A 67 0.81 8.70 5.63
C SER A 67 1.19 7.96 6.92
N THR A 68 1.48 6.67 6.86
CA THR A 68 1.88 5.88 8.03
C THR A 68 3.27 6.29 8.53
N ALA A 69 4.20 6.62 7.62
CA ALA A 69 5.50 7.17 7.97
C ALA A 69 5.38 8.54 8.66
N LEU A 70 4.48 9.41 8.19
CA LEU A 70 4.13 10.65 8.90
C LEU A 70 3.53 10.37 10.28
N TYR A 71 2.66 9.38 10.40
CA TYR A 71 2.11 8.98 11.70
C TYR A 71 3.22 8.56 12.68
N ILE A 72 4.17 7.74 12.23
CA ILE A 72 5.35 7.35 13.02
C ILE A 72 6.18 8.58 13.43
N PHE A 73 6.37 9.55 12.54
CA PHE A 73 7.06 10.79 12.85
C PHE A 73 6.37 11.55 13.99
N PHE A 74 5.06 11.76 13.92
CA PHE A 74 4.30 12.40 14.99
C PHE A 74 4.38 11.60 16.29
N LYS A 75 4.31 10.27 16.20
CA LYS A 75 4.38 9.38 17.36
C LYS A 75 5.73 9.46 18.08
N THR A 76 6.81 9.45 17.30
CA THR A 76 8.19 9.45 17.82
C THR A 76 8.58 10.83 18.37
N PHE A 77 8.37 11.89 17.59
CA PHE A 77 8.94 13.21 17.90
C PHE A 77 8.01 14.12 18.71
N ILE A 78 6.70 14.00 18.54
CA ILE A 78 5.73 14.90 19.21
C ILE A 78 5.14 14.21 20.44
N LEU A 79 4.59 13.00 20.25
CA LEU A 79 3.97 12.22 21.33
C LEU A 79 4.99 11.57 22.28
N LYS A 80 6.24 11.39 21.83
CA LYS A 80 7.31 10.69 22.55
C LYS A 80 6.88 9.30 23.01
N SER A 81 6.15 8.59 22.15
CA SER A 81 5.56 7.27 22.40
C SER A 81 6.17 6.26 21.42
N LEU A 82 6.72 5.17 21.94
CA LEU A 82 7.27 4.08 21.11
C LEU A 82 6.36 2.85 21.09
N THR A 83 5.13 2.98 21.60
CA THR A 83 4.17 1.88 21.66
C THR A 83 3.88 1.36 20.25
N ASN A 84 3.87 0.05 20.09
CA ASN A 84 3.54 -0.64 18.83
C ASN A 84 4.38 -0.20 17.61
N LEU A 85 5.56 0.40 17.80
CA LEU A 85 6.35 0.96 16.69
C LEU A 85 6.87 -0.15 15.76
N VAL A 86 7.29 -1.28 16.36
CA VAL A 86 7.78 -2.45 15.61
C VAL A 86 6.67 -3.01 14.73
N GLU A 87 5.45 -3.09 15.24
CA GLU A 87 4.26 -3.60 14.58
C GLU A 87 3.86 -2.71 13.39
N ILE A 88 3.90 -1.38 13.57
CA ILE A 88 3.59 -0.44 12.48
C ILE A 88 4.67 -0.50 11.38
N LEU A 89 5.95 -0.61 11.75
CA LEU A 89 7.04 -0.75 10.78
C LEU A 89 6.94 -2.08 10.02
N THR A 90 6.63 -3.17 10.72
CA THR A 90 6.39 -4.48 10.11
C THR A 90 5.21 -4.42 9.14
N PHE A 91 4.12 -3.75 9.50
CA PHE A 91 2.99 -3.52 8.61
C PHE A 91 3.39 -2.79 7.32
N ILE A 92 4.21 -1.74 7.41
CA ILE A 92 4.74 -1.02 6.24
C ILE A 92 5.55 -1.98 5.36
N VAL A 93 6.45 -2.76 5.94
CA VAL A 93 7.29 -3.72 5.19
C VAL A 93 6.42 -4.77 4.49
N THR A 94 5.44 -5.34 5.17
CA THR A 94 4.49 -6.32 4.60
C THR A 94 3.74 -5.74 3.42
N ILE A 95 3.18 -4.53 3.55
CA ILE A 95 2.42 -3.90 2.46
C ILE A 95 3.33 -3.53 1.29
N LEU A 96 4.56 -3.06 1.54
CA LEU A 96 5.52 -2.77 0.48
C LEU A 96 5.92 -4.04 -0.29
N LEU A 97 6.13 -5.16 0.40
CA LEU A 97 6.37 -6.45 -0.25
C LEU A 97 5.17 -6.88 -1.09
N ALA A 98 3.95 -6.77 -0.55
CA ALA A 98 2.72 -7.06 -1.28
C ALA A 98 2.57 -6.18 -2.53
N CYS A 99 2.86 -4.88 -2.41
CA CYS A 99 2.87 -3.95 -3.54
C CYS A 99 3.87 -4.35 -4.60
N PHE A 100 5.10 -4.66 -4.19
CA PHE A 100 6.17 -5.02 -5.11
C PHE A 100 5.83 -6.29 -5.88
N ILE A 101 5.39 -7.33 -5.17
CA ILE A 101 4.99 -8.60 -5.79
C ILE A 101 3.79 -8.42 -6.73
N GLY A 102 2.74 -7.72 -6.28
CA GLY A 102 1.56 -7.45 -7.11
C GLY A 102 1.91 -6.62 -8.36
N PHE A 103 2.79 -5.63 -8.22
CA PHE A 103 3.26 -4.83 -9.34
C PHE A 103 4.11 -5.64 -10.33
N VAL A 104 4.93 -6.57 -9.82
CA VAL A 104 5.69 -7.51 -10.66
C VAL A 104 4.76 -8.48 -11.37
N ASP A 105 3.70 -9.00 -10.72
CA ASP A 105 2.67 -9.84 -11.37
C ASP A 105 1.95 -9.05 -12.47
N ASP A 106 1.57 -7.79 -12.21
CA ASP A 106 0.95 -6.92 -13.20
C ASP A 106 1.88 -6.70 -14.41
N ILE A 107 3.17 -6.42 -14.20
CA ILE A 107 4.11 -6.19 -15.33
C ILE A 107 4.41 -7.49 -16.12
N LEU A 108 4.69 -8.59 -15.43
CA LEU A 108 5.09 -9.86 -16.06
C LEU A 108 3.88 -10.59 -16.67
N GLY A 109 2.77 -10.60 -15.94
CA GLY A 109 1.49 -11.18 -16.33
C GLY A 109 0.89 -10.48 -17.55
N TRP A 110 1.12 -9.18 -17.71
CA TRP A 110 0.54 -8.38 -18.80
C TRP A 110 1.01 -8.75 -20.21
N LYS A 111 2.22 -9.30 -20.40
CA LYS A 111 2.72 -9.69 -21.74
C LYS A 111 3.06 -11.16 -21.93
N LYS A 112 3.51 -11.86 -20.89
CA LYS A 112 3.92 -13.27 -21.00
C LYS A 112 3.06 -14.23 -20.19
N GLY A 113 2.25 -13.71 -19.25
CA GLY A 113 1.40 -14.50 -18.36
C GLY A 113 2.23 -15.31 -17.35
N LEU A 114 2.00 -15.08 -16.05
CA LEU A 114 2.52 -15.97 -15.02
C LEU A 114 1.61 -17.22 -14.92
N ARG A 115 2.21 -18.39 -14.76
CA ARG A 115 1.46 -19.64 -14.54
C ARG A 115 0.71 -19.54 -13.22
N GLN A 116 -0.52 -20.06 -13.15
CA GLN A 116 -1.37 -19.96 -11.96
C GLN A 116 -0.68 -20.43 -10.67
N TRP A 117 0.15 -21.48 -10.74
CA TRP A 117 0.92 -22.01 -9.61
C TRP A 117 2.06 -21.09 -9.12
N GLN A 118 2.53 -20.15 -9.94
CA GLN A 118 3.58 -19.20 -9.52
C GLN A 118 3.01 -18.12 -8.60
N LYS A 119 1.70 -17.83 -8.68
CA LYS A 119 1.07 -16.75 -7.91
C LYS A 119 1.08 -17.02 -6.39
N PRO A 120 0.71 -18.22 -5.90
CA PRO A 120 0.83 -18.53 -4.47
C PRO A 120 2.29 -18.44 -3.98
N LEU A 121 3.24 -18.97 -4.76
CA LEU A 121 4.66 -18.95 -4.42
C LEU A 121 5.19 -17.52 -4.26
N LEU A 122 4.78 -16.61 -5.16
CA LEU A 122 5.13 -15.21 -5.10
C LEU A 122 4.58 -14.50 -3.86
N THR A 123 3.47 -14.97 -3.28
CA THR A 123 2.85 -14.33 -2.10
C THR A 123 3.38 -14.81 -0.76
N ILE A 124 4.04 -15.97 -0.68
CA ILE A 124 4.61 -16.50 0.58
C ILE A 124 5.54 -15.49 1.28
N PRO A 125 6.45 -14.78 0.59
CA PRO A 125 7.33 -13.79 1.23
C PRO A 125 6.60 -12.65 1.93
N ILE A 126 5.35 -12.35 1.56
CA ILE A 126 4.55 -11.28 2.17
C ILE A 126 4.25 -11.60 3.65
N ALA A 127 4.13 -12.87 4.01
CA ALA A 127 3.85 -13.30 5.38
C ALA A 127 5.06 -13.19 6.32
N ILE A 128 6.29 -13.20 5.77
CA ILE A 128 7.53 -13.28 6.55
C ILE A 128 7.65 -12.16 7.60
N PRO A 129 7.45 -10.87 7.29
CA PRO A 129 7.60 -9.82 8.30
C PRO A 129 6.66 -9.99 9.49
N LEU A 130 5.42 -10.44 9.25
CA LEU A 130 4.44 -10.70 10.30
C LEU A 130 4.84 -11.90 11.16
N MET A 131 5.39 -12.95 10.55
CA MET A 131 5.91 -14.11 11.29
C MET A 131 7.11 -13.74 12.17
N VAL A 132 8.00 -12.85 11.69
CA VAL A 132 9.20 -12.41 12.43
C VAL A 132 8.83 -11.73 13.75
N ILE A 133 7.72 -10.99 13.80
CA ILE A 133 7.25 -10.36 15.04
C ILE A 133 6.31 -11.24 15.86
N ASN A 134 6.12 -12.51 15.47
CA ASN A 134 5.16 -13.43 16.07
C ASN A 134 3.74 -12.81 16.18
N ALA A 135 3.31 -12.10 15.14
CA ALA A 135 2.00 -11.46 15.13
C ALA A 135 0.89 -12.52 15.22
N GLY A 136 -0.07 -12.31 16.14
CA GLY A 136 -1.24 -13.20 16.30
C GLY A 136 -1.16 -14.16 17.47
N HIS A 137 -0.06 -14.17 18.23
CA HIS A 137 -0.01 -14.80 19.56
C HIS A 137 -0.43 -13.78 20.64
N SER A 138 -1.31 -14.20 21.55
CA SER A 138 -1.74 -13.47 22.76
C SER A 138 -1.39 -14.25 24.00
#